data_AF-A0A2S6C8E3-F1
#
_entry.id   AF-A0A2S6C8E3-F1
#
_cell.length_a   1.000
_cell.length_b   1.000
_cell.length_c   1.000
_cell.angle_alpha   90.00
_cell.angle_beta   90.00
_cell.angle_gamma   90.00
#
_symmetry.space_group_name_H-M   'P 1'
#
loop_
_entity.id
_entity.type
_entity.pdbx_description
1 polymer ?
#
loop_
_entity_poly.entity_id
_entity_poly.type
_entity_poly.pdbx_seq_one_letter_code
_entity_poly.pdbx_strand_id
1 'polypeptide(L)'
;MESRFDPGGSRPWYPLLVPLPGLLELADRLLRQPGRAAPQVRDALDLCRDLDTFREKHHEWAEVDFAGKPGTVYVTDPDDFDMEIEEHLFMTTSSTFTSFYAFHDAAHAMRCMVSWFMALVSDCTLLRLLAAYPSAPDYIKRTAKEVEQKAFQSATEICRSVYYYSMLNSLAYAHLLCVVIDLVQAFFEDIGSVREAGAGKIFPKVGISLDIDCGLFTNLKRKDFDGLDPEKQPLPGVPT
;
A
#
# COMPACT_ATOMS: atom_id res chain seq x y z
N MET A 1 -13.08 -16.53 22.92
CA MET A 1 -12.55 -17.85 22.47
C MET A 1 -11.70 -17.55 21.26
N GLU A 2 -10.39 -17.39 21.46
CA GLU A 2 -9.43 -17.07 20.39
C GLU A 2 -9.42 -18.22 19.39
N SER A 3 -9.93 -18.00 18.18
CA SER A 3 -9.68 -18.90 17.06
C SER A 3 -8.20 -18.78 16.70
N ARG A 4 -7.40 -19.63 17.32
CA ARG A 4 -6.04 -19.92 16.86
C ARG A 4 -6.15 -20.32 15.39
N PHE A 5 -5.47 -19.54 14.55
CA PHE A 5 -5.25 -19.75 13.12
C PHE A 5 -5.44 -21.21 12.70
N ASP A 6 -6.44 -21.48 11.85
CA ASP A 6 -6.61 -22.78 11.23
C ASP A 6 -5.29 -23.18 10.53
N PRO A 7 -4.89 -24.46 10.60
CA PRO A 7 -3.68 -24.97 9.99
C PRO A 7 -3.83 -25.04 8.46
N GLY A 8 -3.70 -23.87 7.84
CA GLY A 8 -3.34 -23.61 6.43
C GLY A 8 -2.07 -22.75 6.33
N GLY A 9 -1.34 -22.61 7.45
CA GLY A 9 0.07 -22.25 7.50
C GLY A 9 0.38 -20.75 7.51
N SER A 10 0.62 -20.20 8.68
CA SER A 10 1.30 -18.91 8.89
C SER A 10 2.81 -18.93 8.56
N ARG A 11 3.28 -19.81 7.66
CA ARG A 11 4.70 -20.03 7.31
C ARG A 11 5.15 -19.74 5.86
N PRO A 12 4.30 -19.64 4.81
CA PRO A 12 4.76 -19.46 3.43
C PRO A 12 5.09 -18.01 3.08
N TRP A 13 4.67 -17.02 3.88
CA TRP A 13 4.98 -15.61 3.65
C TRP A 13 6.38 -15.20 4.14
N TYR A 14 6.95 -15.92 5.11
CA TYR A 14 8.21 -15.54 5.75
C TYR A 14 9.40 -15.51 4.77
N PRO A 15 9.57 -16.50 3.86
CA PRO A 15 10.62 -16.44 2.83
C PRO A 15 10.44 -15.31 1.81
N LEU A 16 9.24 -14.72 1.70
CA LEU A 16 8.96 -13.58 0.83
C LEU A 16 9.17 -12.25 1.56
N LEU A 17 8.76 -12.16 2.83
CA LEU A 17 8.86 -10.94 3.61
C LEU A 17 10.28 -10.65 4.11
N VAL A 18 11.09 -11.67 4.40
CA VAL A 18 12.45 -11.49 4.92
C VAL A 18 13.41 -10.84 3.93
N PRO A 19 13.42 -11.18 2.63
CA PRO A 19 14.37 -10.58 1.69
C PRO A 19 14.10 -9.11 1.39
N LEU A 20 12.82 -8.68 1.38
CA LEU A 20 12.43 -7.37 0.86
C LEU A 20 13.16 -6.21 1.55
N PRO A 21 13.22 -6.10 2.90
CA PRO A 21 13.97 -5.02 3.55
C PRO A 21 15.43 -4.92 3.10
N GLY A 22 16.12 -6.06 2.93
CA GLY A 22 17.50 -6.07 2.46
C GLY A 22 17.67 -5.64 1.00
N LEU A 23 16.70 -5.98 0.14
CA LEU A 23 16.66 -5.51 -1.25
C LEU A 23 16.43 -4.00 -1.32
N LEU A 24 15.55 -3.46 -0.48
CA LEU A 24 15.27 -2.02 -0.40
C LEU A 24 16.49 -1.24 0.11
N GLU A 25 17.17 -1.74 1.15
CA GLU A 25 18.40 -1.13 1.64
C GLU A 25 19.51 -1.12 0.57
N LEU A 26 19.65 -2.21 -0.19
CA LEU A 26 20.59 -2.25 -1.30
C LEU A 26 20.22 -1.26 -2.41
N ALA A 27 18.93 -1.15 -2.74
CA ALA A 27 18.44 -0.18 -3.71
C ALA A 27 18.77 1.26 -3.26
N ASP A 28 18.50 1.59 -2.00
CA ASP A 28 18.80 2.90 -1.44
C ASP A 28 20.29 3.25 -1.53
N ARG A 29 21.18 2.30 -1.24
CA ARG A 29 22.63 2.50 -1.37
C ARG A 29 23.04 2.81 -2.81
N LEU A 30 22.49 2.06 -3.78
CA LEU A 30 22.79 2.24 -5.20
C LEU A 30 22.20 3.53 -5.77
N LEU A 31 20.99 3.90 -5.34
CA LEU A 31 20.30 5.11 -5.79
C LEU A 31 20.88 6.40 -5.20
N ARG A 32 21.44 6.37 -3.98
CA ARG A 32 22.10 7.55 -3.36
C ARG A 32 23.37 7.98 -4.08
N GLN A 33 24.11 7.03 -4.64
CA GLN A 33 25.32 7.29 -5.41
C GLN A 33 25.31 6.47 -6.69
N PRO A 34 24.56 6.91 -7.72
CA PRO A 34 24.43 6.17 -8.97
C PRO A 34 25.79 5.96 -9.62
N GLY A 35 26.31 4.77 -9.42
CA GLY A 35 27.59 4.34 -9.91
C GLY A 35 27.58 4.12 -11.41
N ARG A 36 28.52 4.73 -12.14
CA ARG A 36 28.74 4.44 -13.58
C ARG A 36 29.84 3.41 -13.81
N ALA A 37 30.53 2.99 -12.76
CA ALA A 37 31.56 1.96 -12.84
C ALA A 37 30.91 0.58 -13.09
N ALA A 38 31.57 -0.24 -13.91
CA ALA A 38 31.05 -1.55 -14.32
C ALA A 38 30.60 -2.47 -13.16
N PRO A 39 31.29 -2.53 -12.00
CA PRO A 39 30.83 -3.34 -10.87
C PRO A 39 29.51 -2.83 -10.27
N GLN A 40 29.38 -1.52 -10.05
CA GLN A 40 28.18 -0.91 -9.48
C GLN A 40 26.97 -1.04 -10.42
N VAL A 41 27.21 -0.92 -11.73
CA VAL A 41 26.16 -1.17 -12.73
C VAL A 41 25.71 -2.62 -12.66
N ARG A 42 26.64 -3.59 -12.61
CA ARG A 42 26.29 -5.01 -12.48
C ARG A 42 25.45 -5.29 -11.23
N ASP A 43 25.86 -4.75 -10.08
CA ASP A 43 25.13 -4.93 -8.82
C ASP A 43 23.69 -4.39 -8.91
N ALA A 44 23.50 -3.26 -9.59
CA ALA A 44 22.18 -2.69 -9.84
C ALA A 44 21.32 -3.55 -10.78
N LEU A 45 21.92 -4.12 -11.83
CA LEU A 45 21.23 -5.03 -12.76
C LEU A 45 20.81 -6.33 -12.06
N ASP A 46 21.70 -6.90 -11.24
CA ASP A 46 21.39 -8.08 -10.44
C ASP A 46 20.24 -7.79 -9.45
N LEU A 47 20.26 -6.62 -8.79
CA LEU A 47 19.16 -6.19 -7.92
C LEU A 47 17.83 -6.00 -8.68
N CYS A 48 17.85 -5.44 -9.89
CA CYS A 48 16.64 -5.31 -10.71
C CYS A 48 16.02 -6.69 -10.99
N ARG A 49 16.84 -7.68 -11.36
CA ARG A 49 16.40 -9.06 -11.56
C ARG A 49 15.85 -9.70 -10.29
N ASP A 50 16.49 -9.43 -9.15
CA ASP A 50 16.07 -9.97 -7.85
C ASP A 50 14.72 -9.40 -7.42
N LEU A 51 14.50 -8.08 -7.58
CA LEU A 51 13.19 -7.44 -7.36
C LEU A 51 12.12 -7.97 -8.32
N ASP A 52 12.49 -8.19 -9.58
CA ASP A 52 11.58 -8.74 -10.59
C ASP A 52 11.12 -10.15 -10.24
N THR A 53 12.09 -11.01 -9.87
CA THR A 53 11.85 -12.38 -9.42
C THR A 53 11.07 -12.42 -8.12
N PHE A 54 11.38 -11.53 -7.17
CA PHE A 54 10.63 -11.40 -5.93
C PHE A 54 9.15 -11.12 -6.21
N ARG A 55 8.87 -10.20 -7.13
CA ARG A 55 7.50 -9.80 -7.46
C ARG A 55 6.69 -10.90 -8.13
N GLU A 56 7.31 -11.70 -9.00
CA GLU A 56 6.68 -12.90 -9.59
C GLU A 56 6.31 -13.90 -8.50
N LYS A 57 7.26 -14.27 -7.64
CA LYS A 57 7.03 -15.21 -6.53
C LYS A 57 5.97 -14.71 -5.56
N HIS A 58 5.99 -13.41 -5.26
CA HIS A 58 4.98 -12.78 -4.43
C HIS A 58 3.59 -12.84 -5.06
N HIS A 59 3.50 -12.65 -6.38
CA HIS A 59 2.23 -12.74 -7.09
C HIS A 59 1.68 -14.18 -7.10
N GLU A 60 2.52 -15.17 -7.44
CA GLU A 60 2.15 -16.59 -7.41
C GLU A 60 1.66 -17.01 -6.02
N TRP A 61 2.39 -16.61 -4.98
CA TRP A 61 1.98 -16.83 -3.60
C TRP A 61 0.63 -16.17 -3.29
N ALA A 62 0.47 -14.90 -3.68
CA ALA A 62 -0.77 -14.17 -3.46
C ALA A 62 -1.95 -14.72 -4.26
N GLU A 63 -1.75 -15.53 -5.31
CA GLU A 63 -2.84 -16.20 -6.01
C GLU A 63 -3.20 -17.55 -5.39
N VAL A 64 -2.20 -18.28 -4.88
CA VAL A 64 -2.38 -19.64 -4.33
C VAL A 64 -2.87 -19.62 -2.88
N ASP A 65 -2.30 -18.76 -2.03
CA ASP A 65 -2.56 -18.74 -0.58
C ASP A 65 -3.63 -17.71 -0.17
N PHE A 66 -4.18 -16.96 -1.13
CA PHE A 66 -5.22 -15.99 -0.81
C PHE A 66 -6.53 -16.69 -0.43
N ALA A 67 -7.12 -16.24 0.68
CA ALA A 67 -8.42 -16.69 1.18
C ALA A 67 -9.63 -16.22 0.33
N GLY A 68 -9.42 -15.94 -0.96
CA GLY A 68 -10.43 -15.43 -1.89
C GLY A 68 -10.36 -13.93 -2.13
N LYS A 69 -11.02 -13.48 -3.21
CA LYS A 69 -11.12 -12.06 -3.56
C LYS A 69 -11.99 -11.34 -2.51
N PRO A 70 -11.65 -10.09 -2.12
CA PRO A 70 -12.52 -9.29 -1.28
C PRO A 70 -13.91 -9.14 -1.92
N GLY A 71 -14.93 -9.01 -1.08
CA GLY A 71 -16.24 -8.54 -1.51
C GLY A 71 -16.17 -7.10 -2.02
N THR A 72 -17.22 -6.66 -2.70
CA THR A 72 -17.31 -5.31 -3.27
C THR A 72 -18.54 -4.60 -2.76
N VAL A 73 -18.38 -3.35 -2.35
CA VAL A 73 -19.46 -2.40 -2.03
C VAL A 73 -19.44 -1.32 -3.10
N TYR A 74 -20.61 -0.93 -3.62
CA TYR A 74 -20.74 0.08 -4.66
C TYR A 74 -21.27 1.38 -4.08
N VAL A 75 -20.76 2.52 -4.57
CA VAL A 75 -21.24 3.86 -4.17
C VAL A 75 -22.73 4.06 -4.47
N THR A 76 -23.29 3.27 -5.39
CA THR A 76 -24.71 3.28 -5.73
C THR A 76 -25.61 2.66 -4.65
N ASP A 77 -25.03 1.99 -3.66
CA ASP A 77 -25.72 1.31 -2.57
C ASP A 77 -25.49 2.11 -1.27
N PRO A 78 -26.19 3.26 -1.07
CA PRO A 78 -25.89 4.19 0.02
C PRO A 78 -26.13 3.59 1.41
N ASP A 79 -26.96 2.55 1.51
CA ASP A 79 -27.26 1.86 2.77
C ASP A 79 -26.04 1.09 3.32
N ASP A 80 -25.04 0.81 2.49
CA ASP A 80 -23.80 0.17 2.91
C ASP A 80 -22.79 1.17 3.53
N PHE A 81 -23.06 2.48 3.46
CA PHE A 81 -22.15 3.52 3.98
C PHE A 81 -22.65 4.10 5.30
N ASP A 82 -21.85 3.93 6.34
CA ASP A 82 -22.02 4.67 7.59
C ASP A 82 -21.65 6.16 7.42
N MET A 83 -22.66 7.04 7.40
CA MET A 83 -22.48 8.48 7.21
C MET A 83 -21.97 9.22 8.46
N GLU A 84 -21.86 8.55 9.61
CA GLU A 84 -21.14 9.07 10.78
C GLU A 84 -19.61 8.96 10.61
N ILE A 85 -19.16 8.08 9.71
CA ILE A 85 -17.76 7.92 9.33
C ILE A 85 -17.45 8.90 8.19
N GLU A 86 -16.52 9.81 8.43
CA GLU A 86 -16.18 10.88 7.49
C GLU A 86 -15.60 10.35 6.18
N GLU A 87 -14.78 9.31 6.24
CA GLU A 87 -14.22 8.66 5.06
C GLU A 87 -15.32 8.09 4.16
N HIS A 88 -16.38 7.53 4.74
CA HIS A 88 -17.52 7.00 4.00
C HIS A 88 -18.32 8.12 3.34
N LEU A 89 -18.59 9.20 4.07
CA LEU A 89 -19.21 10.40 3.51
C LEU A 89 -18.40 10.89 2.31
N PHE A 90 -17.09 11.02 2.44
CA PHE A 90 -16.22 11.45 1.34
C PHE A 90 -16.29 10.48 0.14
N MET A 91 -16.22 9.17 0.36
CA MET A 91 -16.31 8.15 -0.69
C MET A 91 -17.58 8.27 -1.53
N THR A 92 -18.73 8.59 -0.91
CA THR A 92 -20.00 8.74 -1.64
C THR A 92 -20.00 9.96 -2.59
N THR A 93 -19.13 10.93 -2.36
CA THR A 93 -19.01 12.14 -3.19
C THR A 93 -17.93 12.02 -4.27
N SER A 94 -17.03 11.05 -4.15
CA SER A 94 -15.89 10.88 -5.06
C SER A 94 -16.30 10.21 -6.37
N SER A 95 -15.87 10.79 -7.50
CA SER A 95 -16.02 10.15 -8.81
C SER A 95 -14.84 9.22 -9.18
N THR A 96 -13.81 9.15 -8.33
CA THR A 96 -12.56 8.42 -8.64
C THR A 96 -12.76 6.90 -8.55
N PHE A 97 -13.48 6.44 -7.54
CA PHE A 97 -13.80 5.03 -7.34
C PHE A 97 -15.31 4.86 -7.21
N THR A 98 -15.87 3.94 -7.98
CA THR A 98 -17.29 3.57 -7.91
C THR A 98 -17.55 2.35 -7.03
N SER A 99 -16.49 1.74 -6.52
CA SER A 99 -16.54 0.50 -5.75
C SER A 99 -15.37 0.37 -4.78
N PHE A 100 -15.64 -0.20 -3.61
CA PHE A 100 -14.70 -0.39 -2.50
C PHE A 100 -14.70 -1.83 -2.00
N TYR A 101 -13.67 -2.22 -1.25
CA TYR A 101 -13.52 -3.60 -0.76
C TYR A 101 -14.18 -3.80 0.59
N ALA A 102 -15.06 -4.80 0.65
CA ALA A 102 -15.57 -5.38 1.88
C ALA A 102 -14.85 -6.69 2.15
N PHE A 103 -14.12 -6.77 3.26
CA PHE A 103 -13.42 -7.98 3.66
C PHE A 103 -14.27 -8.80 4.63
N HIS A 104 -14.10 -10.13 4.60
CA HIS A 104 -14.83 -11.02 5.48
C HIS A 104 -14.45 -10.83 6.95
N ASP A 105 -13.15 -10.60 7.20
CA ASP A 105 -12.59 -10.38 8.53
C ASP A 105 -11.29 -9.57 8.45
N ALA A 106 -10.85 -9.05 9.60
CA ALA A 106 -9.68 -8.20 9.70
C ALA A 106 -8.36 -8.92 9.35
N ALA A 107 -8.28 -10.24 9.50
CA ALA A 107 -7.10 -11.00 9.11
C ALA A 107 -7.00 -11.13 7.59
N HIS A 108 -8.13 -11.32 6.89
CA HIS A 108 -8.20 -11.26 5.44
C HIS A 108 -7.80 -9.88 4.92
N ALA A 109 -8.37 -8.81 5.49
CA ALA A 109 -8.02 -7.43 5.15
C ALA A 109 -6.50 -7.20 5.28
N MET A 110 -5.93 -7.59 6.43
CA MET A 110 -4.50 -7.39 6.71
C MET A 110 -3.59 -8.14 5.73
N ARG A 111 -3.93 -9.37 5.36
CA ARG A 111 -3.16 -10.11 4.35
C ARG A 111 -3.19 -9.41 2.99
N CYS A 112 -4.34 -8.86 2.61
CA CYS A 112 -4.48 -8.10 1.37
C CYS A 112 -3.64 -6.82 1.40
N MET A 113 -3.79 -6.03 2.46
CA MET A 113 -3.07 -4.79 2.65
C MET A 113 -1.56 -4.99 2.60
N VAL A 114 -1.03 -5.97 3.35
CA VAL A 114 0.41 -6.26 3.38
C VAL A 114 0.90 -6.73 2.01
N SER A 115 0.14 -7.57 1.32
CA SER A 115 0.45 -8.03 -0.04
C SER A 115 0.55 -6.86 -1.03
N TRP A 116 -0.46 -5.99 -1.07
CA TRP A 116 -0.47 -4.82 -1.94
C TRP A 116 0.60 -3.80 -1.58
N PHE A 117 0.86 -3.60 -0.29
CA PHE A 117 1.96 -2.75 0.19
C PHE A 117 3.32 -3.25 -0.28
N MET A 118 3.64 -4.54 -0.08
CA MET A 118 4.90 -5.13 -0.55
C MET A 118 5.05 -5.02 -2.07
N ALA A 119 3.98 -5.34 -2.80
CA ALA A 119 3.92 -5.21 -4.24
C ALA A 119 4.26 -3.77 -4.67
N LEU A 120 3.57 -2.79 -4.10
CA LEU A 120 3.76 -1.38 -4.41
C LEU A 120 5.20 -0.92 -4.13
N VAL A 121 5.72 -1.18 -2.93
CA VAL A 121 7.10 -0.77 -2.57
C VAL A 121 8.14 -1.41 -3.49
N SER A 122 7.99 -2.70 -3.81
CA SER A 122 8.91 -3.40 -4.71
C SER A 122 8.86 -2.87 -6.14
N ASP A 123 7.66 -2.63 -6.69
CA ASP A 123 7.47 -2.10 -8.04
C ASP A 123 7.96 -0.63 -8.13
N CYS A 124 7.68 0.21 -7.14
CA CYS A 124 8.21 1.59 -7.05
C CYS A 124 9.74 1.60 -7.00
N THR A 125 10.35 0.72 -6.21
CA THR A 125 11.81 0.62 -6.10
C THR A 125 12.43 0.19 -7.43
N LEU A 126 11.82 -0.80 -8.09
CA LEU A 126 12.27 -1.25 -9.41
C LEU A 126 12.16 -0.14 -10.45
N LEU A 127 11.07 0.65 -10.46
CA LEU A 127 10.93 1.81 -11.36
C LEU A 127 12.04 2.84 -11.16
N ARG A 128 12.39 3.16 -9.90
CA ARG A 128 13.50 4.08 -9.60
C ARG A 128 14.84 3.54 -10.09
N LEU A 129 15.10 2.24 -9.95
CA LEU A 129 16.31 1.60 -10.47
C LEU A 129 16.33 1.60 -12.01
N LEU A 130 15.21 1.30 -12.67
CA LEU A 130 15.10 1.35 -14.14
C LEU A 130 15.34 2.76 -14.68
N ALA A 131 14.89 3.80 -13.96
CA ALA A 131 15.16 5.19 -14.31
C ALA A 131 16.65 5.57 -14.12
N ALA A 132 17.30 5.06 -13.08
CA ALA A 132 18.70 5.35 -12.78
C ALA A 132 19.68 4.56 -13.67
N TYR A 133 19.30 3.36 -14.13
CA TYR A 133 20.15 2.42 -14.88
C TYR A 133 19.50 2.03 -16.21
N PRO A 134 19.78 2.76 -17.31
CA PRO A 134 19.10 2.57 -18.60
C PRO A 134 19.26 1.18 -19.26
N SER A 135 20.26 0.40 -18.86
CA SER A 135 20.46 -0.97 -19.35
C SER A 135 19.67 -2.02 -18.56
N ALA A 136 19.05 -1.67 -17.43
CA ALA A 136 18.28 -2.59 -16.59
C ALA A 136 17.06 -3.24 -17.27
N PRO A 137 16.33 -2.59 -18.21
CA PRO A 137 15.22 -3.22 -18.90
C PRO A 137 15.57 -4.53 -19.63
N ASP A 138 16.84 -4.70 -20.06
CA ASP A 138 17.28 -5.91 -20.77
C ASP A 138 17.50 -7.12 -19.82
N TYR A 139 17.45 -6.90 -18.50
CA TYR A 139 17.77 -7.90 -17.47
C TYR A 139 16.57 -8.35 -16.64
N ILE A 140 15.40 -7.77 -16.89
CA ILE A 140 14.14 -8.11 -16.23
C ILE A 140 13.15 -8.63 -17.26
N LYS A 141 12.18 -9.43 -16.81
CA LYS A 141 11.15 -10.00 -17.69
C LYS A 141 10.06 -9.00 -18.03
N ARG A 142 9.70 -8.13 -17.07
CA ARG A 142 8.64 -7.13 -17.19
C ARG A 142 9.19 -5.83 -17.77
N THR A 143 8.46 -5.22 -18.67
CA THR A 143 8.76 -3.86 -19.15
C THR A 143 8.50 -2.82 -18.05
N ALA A 144 9.18 -1.67 -18.11
CA ALA A 144 8.94 -0.58 -17.15
C ALA A 144 7.46 -0.16 -17.08
N LYS A 145 6.76 -0.18 -18.22
CA LYS A 145 5.33 0.11 -18.30
C LYS A 145 4.46 -0.92 -17.58
N GLU A 146 4.80 -2.21 -17.69
CA GLU A 146 4.10 -3.26 -16.95
C GLU A 146 4.33 -3.15 -15.45
N VAL A 147 5.56 -2.80 -15.02
CA VAL A 147 5.88 -2.53 -13.62
C VAL A 147 5.07 -1.34 -13.10
N GLU A 148 5.01 -0.24 -13.84
CA GLU A 148 4.20 0.94 -13.50
C GLU A 148 2.71 0.60 -13.41
N GLN A 149 2.17 -0.17 -14.37
CA GLN A 149 0.78 -0.59 -14.34
C GLN A 149 0.47 -1.47 -13.13
N LYS A 150 1.39 -2.35 -12.73
CA LYS A 150 1.24 -3.21 -11.54
C LYS A 150 1.35 -2.42 -10.23
N ALA A 151 2.23 -1.42 -10.16
CA ALA A 151 2.27 -0.48 -9.06
C ALA A 151 0.95 0.30 -8.94
N PHE A 152 0.45 0.83 -10.07
CA PHE A 152 -0.83 1.55 -10.13
C PHE A 152 -2.01 0.70 -9.67
N GLN A 153 -2.05 -0.58 -10.10
CA GLN A 153 -3.04 -1.53 -9.61
C GLN A 153 -2.94 -1.67 -8.09
N SER A 154 -1.76 -1.98 -7.55
CA SER A 154 -1.58 -2.16 -6.10
C SER A 154 -1.99 -0.92 -5.30
N ALA A 155 -1.62 0.28 -5.76
CA ALA A 155 -2.04 1.55 -5.15
C ALA A 155 -3.57 1.75 -5.19
N THR A 156 -4.21 1.38 -6.29
CA THR A 156 -5.68 1.41 -6.42
C THR A 156 -6.35 0.43 -5.47
N GLU A 157 -5.81 -0.79 -5.34
CA GLU A 157 -6.33 -1.81 -4.43
C GLU A 157 -6.31 -1.33 -2.98
N ILE A 158 -5.21 -0.67 -2.57
CA ILE A 158 -5.07 -0.02 -1.26
C ILE A 158 -6.15 1.06 -1.08
N CYS A 159 -6.31 1.98 -2.04
CA CYS A 159 -7.33 3.05 -1.93
C CYS A 159 -8.74 2.47 -1.74
N ARG A 160 -9.07 1.40 -2.47
CA ARG A 160 -10.37 0.73 -2.37
C ARG A 160 -10.60 0.04 -1.03
N SER A 161 -9.53 -0.28 -0.30
CA SER A 161 -9.64 -0.92 1.01
C SER A 161 -9.93 0.04 2.16
N VAL A 162 -9.78 1.36 1.95
CA VAL A 162 -10.00 2.40 2.97
C VAL A 162 -11.38 2.24 3.62
N TYR A 163 -12.42 1.96 2.83
CA TYR A 163 -13.79 1.69 3.30
C TYR A 163 -13.84 0.70 4.46
N TYR A 164 -13.18 -0.45 4.32
CA TYR A 164 -13.21 -1.45 5.38
C TYR A 164 -12.42 -1.02 6.61
N TYR A 165 -11.25 -0.41 6.39
CA TYR A 165 -10.36 -0.03 7.47
C TYR A 165 -10.90 1.16 8.29
N SER A 166 -11.68 2.07 7.69
CA SER A 166 -12.35 3.16 8.42
C SER A 166 -13.42 2.67 9.39
N MET A 167 -14.01 1.49 9.16
CA MET A 167 -14.96 0.88 10.09
C MET A 167 -14.28 0.20 11.30
N LEU A 168 -12.97 -0.05 11.23
CA LEU A 168 -12.26 -0.72 12.32
C LEU A 168 -11.91 0.29 13.42
N ASN A 169 -12.56 0.17 14.58
CA ASN A 169 -12.24 0.97 15.76
C ASN A 169 -10.94 0.49 16.44
N SER A 170 -9.80 0.73 15.77
CA SER A 170 -8.48 0.28 16.20
C SER A 170 -7.37 1.23 15.73
N LEU A 171 -6.66 1.82 16.69
CA LEU A 171 -5.54 2.72 16.43
C LEU A 171 -4.44 2.08 15.57
N ALA A 172 -4.18 0.77 15.75
CA ALA A 172 -3.16 0.07 14.97
C ALA A 172 -3.51 0.02 13.48
N TYR A 173 -4.79 -0.21 13.15
CA TYR A 173 -5.26 -0.22 11.77
C TYR A 173 -5.31 1.19 11.16
N ALA A 174 -5.70 2.19 11.95
CA ALA A 174 -5.66 3.59 11.51
C ALA A 174 -4.22 4.03 11.16
N HIS A 175 -3.24 3.71 12.02
CA HIS A 175 -1.83 4.00 11.75
C HIS A 175 -1.30 3.28 10.52
N LEU A 176 -1.63 1.99 10.36
CA LEU A 176 -1.25 1.25 9.16
C LEU A 176 -1.83 1.92 7.92
N LEU A 177 -3.12 2.27 7.93
CA LEU A 177 -3.79 2.90 6.81
C LEU A 177 -3.12 4.22 6.43
N CYS A 178 -2.80 5.07 7.41
CA CYS A 178 -2.07 6.32 7.16
C CYS A 178 -0.74 6.06 6.43
N VAL A 179 0.09 5.14 6.95
CA VAL A 179 1.40 4.83 6.35
C VAL A 179 1.26 4.34 4.91
N VAL A 180 0.27 3.50 4.63
CA VAL A 180 0.09 2.95 3.28
C VAL A 180 -0.50 4.01 2.33
N ILE A 181 -1.41 4.88 2.81
CA ILE A 181 -1.95 5.98 2.01
C ILE A 181 -0.88 7.03 1.70
N ASP A 182 0.00 7.36 2.64
CA ASP A 182 1.15 8.26 2.40
C ASP A 182 2.04 7.71 1.26
N LEU A 183 2.30 6.40 1.26
CA LEU A 183 3.05 5.74 0.19
C LEU A 183 2.32 5.81 -1.16
N VAL A 184 1.01 5.58 -1.17
CA VAL A 184 0.18 5.66 -2.38
C VAL A 184 0.16 7.08 -2.94
N GLN A 185 0.03 8.08 -2.07
CA GLN A 185 0.10 9.48 -2.45
C GLN A 185 1.46 9.80 -3.08
N ALA A 186 2.57 9.43 -2.43
CA ALA A 186 3.91 9.64 -2.97
C ALA A 186 4.09 9.00 -4.36
N PHE A 187 3.55 7.80 -4.56
CA PHE A 187 3.57 7.14 -5.88
C PHE A 187 2.78 7.93 -6.94
N PHE A 188 1.57 8.39 -6.63
CA PHE A 188 0.77 9.16 -7.59
C PHE A 188 1.35 10.54 -7.88
N GLU A 189 1.98 11.18 -6.89
CA GLU A 189 2.71 12.44 -7.06
C GLU A 189 3.95 12.26 -7.97
N ASP A 190 4.72 11.17 -7.77
CA ASP A 190 5.86 10.85 -8.62
C ASP A 190 5.42 10.57 -10.07
N ILE A 191 4.32 9.82 -10.29
CA ILE A 191 3.77 9.62 -11.64
C ILE A 191 3.22 10.92 -12.24
N GLY A 192 2.50 11.70 -11.45
CA GLY A 192 1.92 12.98 -11.85
C GLY A 192 3.01 13.97 -12.29
N SER A 193 4.08 14.08 -11.50
CA SER A 193 5.22 14.94 -11.80
C SER A 193 5.98 14.50 -13.05
N VAL A 194 6.16 13.19 -13.28
CA VAL A 194 6.74 12.65 -14.52
C VAL A 194 5.88 12.99 -15.74
N ARG A 195 4.55 12.93 -15.59
CA ARG A 195 3.60 13.31 -16.66
C ARG A 195 3.62 14.80 -16.98
N GLU A 196 3.79 15.65 -15.97
CA GLU A 196 3.89 17.11 -16.14
C GLU A 196 5.24 17.54 -16.71
N ALA A 197 6.34 16.90 -16.30
CA ALA A 197 7.67 17.13 -16.85
C ALA A 197 7.84 16.63 -18.30
N GLY A 198 7.02 15.67 -18.72
CA GLY A 198 7.06 15.02 -20.03
C GLY A 198 5.93 15.42 -20.99
N ALA A 199 5.52 16.69 -21.06
CA ALA A 199 4.44 17.15 -21.96
C ALA A 199 4.73 16.84 -23.44
N GLY A 200 4.32 15.65 -23.90
CA GLY A 200 4.47 15.20 -25.28
C GLY A 200 4.16 13.72 -25.52
N LYS A 201 2.88 13.32 -25.33
CA LYS A 201 2.29 11.99 -25.66
C LYS A 201 2.80 10.89 -24.70
N ILE A 202 1.98 10.21 -23.89
CA ILE A 202 0.87 9.30 -24.22
C ILE A 202 -0.02 9.22 -22.94
N PHE A 203 -1.34 9.13 -23.11
CA PHE A 203 -2.40 8.90 -22.11
C PHE A 203 -3.09 10.12 -21.45
N PRO A 204 -4.43 10.07 -21.26
CA PRO A 204 -5.22 11.18 -20.73
C PRO A 204 -4.88 11.48 -19.27
N LYS A 205 -5.05 12.75 -18.89
CA LYS A 205 -5.03 13.25 -17.52
C LYS A 205 -6.03 12.43 -16.69
N VAL A 206 -5.55 11.51 -15.86
CA VAL A 206 -6.33 11.06 -14.71
C VAL A 206 -5.96 12.06 -13.62
N GLY A 207 -6.78 13.11 -13.50
CA GLY A 207 -6.70 14.01 -12.36
C GLY A 207 -7.19 13.26 -11.14
N ILE A 208 -6.33 12.42 -10.56
CA ILE A 208 -6.54 11.89 -9.23
C ILE A 208 -6.09 13.01 -8.29
N SER A 209 -6.96 14.01 -8.08
CA SER A 209 -6.91 14.79 -6.85
C SER A 209 -7.35 13.81 -5.77
N LEU A 210 -6.39 13.09 -5.17
CA LEU A 210 -6.60 12.51 -3.85
C LEU A 210 -6.58 13.69 -2.88
N ASP A 211 -7.61 14.54 -2.93
CA ASP A 211 -8.01 15.39 -1.81
C ASP A 211 -8.60 14.50 -0.71
N ILE A 212 -7.96 13.36 -0.42
CA ILE A 212 -8.04 12.75 0.90
C ILE A 212 -7.15 13.64 1.74
N ASP A 213 -7.74 14.73 2.24
CA ASP A 213 -7.05 15.73 3.02
C ASP A 213 -6.32 15.03 4.19
N CYS A 214 -5.00 14.87 4.09
CA CYS A 214 -4.18 14.40 5.21
C CYS A 214 -4.30 15.37 6.42
N GLY A 215 -4.85 16.57 6.21
CA GLY A 215 -5.34 17.49 7.24
C GLY A 215 -6.38 16.87 8.19
N LEU A 216 -7.12 15.85 7.74
CA LEU A 216 -8.14 15.17 8.52
C LEU A 216 -7.57 14.06 9.42
N PHE A 217 -6.60 13.30 8.92
CA PHE A 217 -5.83 12.35 9.75
C PHE A 217 -4.94 13.06 10.79
N THR A 218 -4.54 14.32 10.52
CA THR A 218 -3.88 15.16 11.53
C THR A 218 -4.86 15.74 12.57
N ASN A 219 -6.17 15.80 12.30
CA ASN A 219 -7.18 16.13 13.31
C ASN A 219 -7.51 14.94 14.22
N LEU A 220 -7.41 13.69 13.73
CA LEU A 220 -7.36 12.47 14.57
C LEU A 220 -6.16 12.50 15.54
N LYS A 221 -4.97 12.92 15.06
CA LYS A 221 -3.81 13.22 15.93
C LYS A 221 -4.07 14.30 16.99
N ARG A 222 -5.10 15.14 16.85
CA ARG A 222 -5.38 16.24 17.80
C ARG A 222 -6.51 15.90 18.77
N LYS A 223 -7.59 15.27 18.29
CA LYS A 223 -8.72 14.86 19.15
C LYS A 223 -8.37 13.74 20.13
N ASP A 224 -7.50 12.80 19.75
CA ASP A 224 -7.12 11.69 20.64
C ASP A 224 -6.00 12.04 21.64
N PHE A 225 -5.25 13.12 21.38
CA PHE A 225 -4.17 13.57 22.27
C PHE A 225 -4.63 14.57 23.34
N ASP A 226 -5.73 15.32 23.11
CA ASP A 226 -6.27 16.25 24.10
C ASP A 226 -7.18 15.56 25.14
N GLY A 227 -7.47 14.26 24.99
CA GLY A 227 -8.37 13.49 25.86
C GLY A 227 -7.70 12.50 26.83
N LEU A 228 -6.39 12.26 26.72
CA LEU A 228 -5.66 11.33 27.59
C LEU A 228 -4.81 12.11 28.60
N ASP A 229 -5.48 12.61 29.65
CA ASP A 229 -4.83 13.04 30.89
C ASP A 229 -4.55 11.78 31.75
N PRO A 230 -3.29 11.32 31.88
CA PRO A 230 -2.97 10.08 32.58
C PRO A 230 -3.19 10.14 34.11
N GLU A 231 -3.63 11.27 34.66
CA GLU A 231 -3.86 11.44 36.11
C GLU A 231 -5.33 11.39 36.58
N LYS A 232 -6.30 11.06 35.72
CA LYS A 232 -7.72 10.98 36.14
C LYS A 232 -8.41 9.68 35.75
N GLN A 233 -8.09 8.60 36.45
CA GLN A 233 -9.04 7.49 36.64
C GLN A 233 -9.20 7.18 38.14
N PRO A 234 -10.41 7.30 38.71
CA PRO A 234 -10.66 6.84 40.07
C PRO A 234 -10.74 5.31 40.09
N LEU A 235 -10.02 4.69 41.04
CA LEU A 235 -10.04 3.24 41.27
C LEU A 235 -11.45 2.78 41.69
N PRO A 236 -12.01 1.72 41.07
CA PRO A 236 -13.27 1.15 41.51
C PRO A 236 -13.08 0.34 42.81
N GLY A 237 -14.01 0.55 43.74
CA GLY A 237 -13.95 0.15 45.15
C GLY A 237 -13.84 -1.34 45.44
N VAL A 238 -13.18 -1.60 46.58
CA VAL A 238 -13.11 -2.89 47.27
C VAL A 238 -14.34 -2.99 48.19
N PRO A 239 -15.17 -4.04 48.10
CA PRO A 239 -16.20 -4.28 49.11
C PRO A 239 -15.58 -4.91 50.36
N THR A 240 -15.92 -4.36 51.53
CA THR A 240 -15.75 -4.98 52.86
C THR A 240 -16.72 -6.12 53.08
#